data_AF-A0A929V8R0-F1
#
_entry.id   AF-A0A929V8R0-F1
#
_cell.length_a   1.000
_cell.length_b   1.000
_cell.length_c   1.000
_cell.angle_alpha   90.00
_cell.angle_beta   90.00
_cell.angle_gamma   90.00
#
_symmetry.space_group_name_H-M   'P 1'
#
loop_
_entity.id
_entity.type
_entity.pdbx_description
1 polymer ?
#
loop_
_entity_poly.entity_id
_entity_poly.type
_entity_poly.pdbx_seq_one_letter_code
_entity_poly.pdbx_strand_id
1 'polypeptide(L)'
;MEAKKLNIGQIENVIKYYVLMAKWLYELGDFARTKYLQMNLEKENTSRPHSDYQRLLEKYYNGSEEELKNAVFIKSENSQKILKELLNLSRQIGIEQYFDKIDPRTGKRQLIMGQDDGLIVQNFCTIYSKTTYGSRLRRKNTKDIVKNILIDFANIKEDKISSIDREYVDSFFTDDKVKELSKEIYLGLTGGVESSIKSIIAADKVLPFIIRAKTLYSLENNFQHLIRAMKVS
;
A
#
# COMPACT_ATOMS: atom_id res chain seq x y z
N MET A 1 -16.80 -16.91 20.05
CA MET A 1 -15.50 -16.57 19.43
C MET A 1 -14.72 -15.82 20.50
N GLU A 2 -13.83 -16.50 21.23
CA GLU A 2 -13.09 -15.88 22.32
C GLU A 2 -12.27 -14.71 21.77
N ALA A 3 -12.48 -13.52 22.33
CA ALA A 3 -11.67 -12.36 22.01
C ALA A 3 -10.23 -12.68 22.45
N LYS A 4 -9.36 -13.04 21.50
CA LYS A 4 -7.91 -13.02 21.73
C LYS A 4 -7.61 -11.65 22.34
N LYS A 5 -7.14 -11.64 23.59
CA LYS A 5 -6.75 -10.42 24.30
C LYS A 5 -5.73 -9.70 23.43
N LEU A 6 -6.14 -8.57 22.85
CA LEU A 6 -5.29 -7.71 22.04
C LEU A 6 -4.06 -7.34 22.88
N ASN A 7 -2.86 -7.52 22.34
CA ASN A 7 -1.64 -7.11 23.01
C ASN A 7 -0.91 -6.02 22.22
N ILE A 8 -0.03 -5.27 22.91
CA ILE A 8 0.72 -4.13 22.33
C ILE A 8 1.52 -4.57 21.09
N GLY A 9 2.15 -5.75 21.14
CA GLY A 9 2.95 -6.27 20.02
C GLY A 9 2.11 -6.56 18.76
N GLN A 10 0.87 -7.04 18.92
CA GLN A 10 -0.05 -7.21 17.80
C GLN A 10 -0.42 -5.87 17.17
N ILE A 11 -0.72 -4.86 17.98
CA ILE A 11 -1.05 -3.52 17.50
C ILE A 11 0.15 -2.92 16.75
N GLU A 12 1.35 -3.01 17.32
CA GLU A 12 2.60 -2.54 16.71
C GLU A 12 2.80 -3.15 15.32
N ASN A 13 2.67 -4.48 15.22
CA ASN A 13 2.87 -5.18 13.96
C ASN A 13 1.81 -4.84 12.91
N VAL A 14 0.56 -4.59 13.31
CA VAL A 14 -0.48 -4.15 12.36
C VAL A 14 -0.20 -2.73 11.85
N ILE A 15 0.31 -1.83 12.69
CA ILE A 15 0.73 -0.49 12.23
C ILE A 15 1.87 -0.64 11.22
N LYS A 16 2.92 -1.41 11.56
CA LYS A 16 4.04 -1.72 10.65
C LYS A 16 3.57 -2.32 9.32
N TYR A 17 2.58 -3.19 9.37
CA TYR A 17 1.95 -3.78 8.19
C TYR A 17 1.35 -2.72 7.25
N TYR A 18 0.54 -1.79 7.77
CA TYR A 18 -0.02 -0.72 6.95
C TYR A 18 1.05 0.27 6.45
N VAL A 19 2.08 0.55 7.25
CA VAL A 19 3.21 1.38 6.86
C VAL A 19 3.96 0.77 5.68
N LEU A 20 4.31 -0.52 5.74
CA LEU A 20 4.95 -1.23 4.63
C LEU A 20 4.06 -1.25 3.38
N MET A 21 2.75 -1.45 3.55
CA MET A 21 1.80 -1.42 2.44
C MET A 21 1.75 -0.04 1.78
N ALA A 22 1.74 1.05 2.55
CA ALA A 22 1.78 2.40 2.00
C ALA A 22 3.10 2.67 1.26
N LYS A 23 4.25 2.32 1.86
CA LYS A 23 5.57 2.45 1.21
C LYS A 23 5.62 1.70 -0.11
N TRP A 24 5.12 0.46 -0.14
CA TRP A 24 5.00 -0.32 -1.36
C TRP A 24 4.14 0.37 -2.41
N LEU A 25 2.96 0.88 -2.05
CA LEU A 25 2.06 1.57 -2.98
C LEU A 25 2.66 2.87 -3.54
N TYR A 26 3.43 3.61 -2.74
CA TYR A 26 4.15 4.79 -3.22
C TYR A 26 5.27 4.42 -4.19
N GLU A 27 6.11 3.43 -3.83
CA GLU A 27 7.21 2.96 -4.68
C GLU A 27 6.67 2.41 -6.01
N LEU A 28 5.61 1.60 -5.96
CA LEU A 28 4.97 1.01 -7.12
C LEU A 28 4.29 2.06 -8.00
N GLY A 29 3.70 3.09 -7.39
CA GLY A 29 3.15 4.24 -8.11
C GLY A 29 4.23 5.03 -8.84
N ASP A 30 5.42 5.15 -8.23
CA ASP A 30 6.56 5.82 -8.83
C ASP A 30 7.15 4.99 -9.98
N PHE A 31 7.41 3.71 -9.75
CA PHE A 31 7.80 2.74 -10.79
C PHE A 31 6.85 2.79 -11.99
N ALA A 32 5.54 2.75 -11.77
CA ALA A 32 4.56 2.78 -12.85
C ALA A 32 4.63 4.08 -13.69
N ARG A 33 4.91 5.23 -13.06
CA ARG A 33 5.08 6.50 -13.78
C ARG A 33 6.37 6.53 -14.58
N THR A 34 7.49 6.11 -13.98
CA THR A 34 8.78 6.01 -14.65
C THR A 34 8.73 5.06 -15.84
N LYS A 35 8.14 3.88 -15.67
CA LYS A 35 7.95 2.91 -16.76
C LYS A 35 7.02 3.43 -17.85
N TYR A 36 5.95 4.15 -17.48
CA TYR A 36 5.08 4.78 -18.46
C TYR A 36 5.83 5.84 -19.28
N LEU A 37 6.68 6.66 -18.65
CA LEU A 37 7.52 7.61 -19.38
C LEU A 37 8.42 6.89 -20.39
N GLN A 38 9.15 5.86 -19.96
CA GLN A 38 10.00 5.05 -20.83
C GLN A 38 9.23 4.50 -22.04
N MET A 39 8.10 3.83 -21.80
CA MET A 39 7.30 3.23 -22.86
C MET A 39 6.73 4.23 -23.87
N ASN A 40 6.52 5.50 -23.48
CA ASN A 40 6.00 6.52 -24.41
C ASN A 40 7.12 7.26 -25.14
N LEU A 41 8.32 7.33 -24.58
CA LEU A 41 9.50 7.80 -25.32
C LEU A 41 9.91 6.81 -26.41
N GLU A 42 9.76 5.50 -26.14
CA GLU A 42 10.08 4.42 -27.10
C GLU A 42 9.02 4.22 -28.21
N LYS A 43 7.87 4.91 -28.15
CA LYS A 43 6.75 4.72 -29.10
C LYS A 43 6.50 5.96 -29.95
N GLU A 44 6.29 5.76 -31.25
CA GLU A 44 5.94 6.84 -32.20
C GLU A 44 4.46 7.28 -32.10
N ASN A 45 3.55 6.39 -31.68
CA ASN A 45 2.12 6.69 -31.50
C ASN A 45 1.70 6.64 -30.03
N THR A 46 1.63 7.81 -29.39
CA THR A 46 1.28 7.95 -27.98
C THR A 46 0.09 8.89 -27.76
N SER A 47 -0.53 8.80 -26.58
CA SER A 47 -1.73 9.58 -26.23
C SER A 47 -1.48 11.08 -26.00
N ARG A 48 -0.22 11.52 -25.97
CA ARG A 48 0.19 12.91 -25.76
C ARG A 48 1.28 13.27 -26.77
N PRO A 49 1.49 14.56 -27.07
CA PRO A 49 2.62 14.98 -27.90
C PRO A 49 3.94 14.45 -27.35
N HIS A 50 4.82 13.94 -28.21
CA HIS A 50 6.10 13.38 -27.82
C HIS A 50 6.98 14.39 -27.03
N SER A 51 6.86 15.69 -27.36
CA SER A 51 7.53 16.79 -26.67
C SER A 51 7.18 16.90 -25.19
N ASP A 52 5.97 16.50 -24.77
CA ASP A 52 5.60 16.48 -23.35
C ASP A 52 6.40 15.44 -22.57
N TYR A 53 6.68 14.28 -23.19
CA TYR A 53 7.48 13.22 -22.58
C TYR A 53 8.97 13.61 -22.55
N GLN A 54 9.49 14.27 -23.58
CA GLN A 54 10.86 14.80 -23.58
C GLN A 54 11.08 15.82 -22.45
N ARG A 55 10.14 16.75 -22.23
CA ARG A 55 10.22 17.69 -21.11
C ARG A 55 10.23 16.99 -19.74
N LEU A 56 9.50 15.87 -19.60
CA LEU A 56 9.54 15.07 -18.39
C LEU A 56 10.87 14.33 -18.22
N LEU A 57 11.47 13.85 -19.32
CA LEU A 57 12.80 13.24 -19.32
C LEU A 57 13.86 14.25 -18.88
N GLU A 58 13.85 15.46 -19.43
CA GLU A 58 14.74 16.55 -19.03
C GLU A 58 14.59 16.90 -17.55
N LYS A 59 13.35 17.10 -17.11
CA LYS A 59 13.06 17.54 -15.74
C LYS A 59 13.47 16.54 -14.66
N TYR A 60 13.28 15.24 -14.90
CA TYR A 60 13.40 14.21 -13.87
C TYR A 60 14.59 13.27 -14.06
N TYR A 61 15.19 13.25 -15.26
CA TYR A 61 16.25 12.31 -15.66
C TYR A 61 17.31 12.99 -16.53
N ASN A 62 17.48 14.31 -16.42
CA ASN A 62 18.50 15.11 -17.12
C ASN A 62 18.56 14.89 -18.65
N GLY A 63 17.45 14.46 -19.27
CA GLY A 63 17.42 14.15 -20.71
C GLY A 63 18.01 12.77 -21.06
N SER A 64 18.46 11.98 -20.09
CA SER A 64 19.14 10.70 -20.30
C SER A 64 18.17 9.51 -20.29
N GLU A 65 18.03 8.84 -21.42
CA GLU A 65 17.29 7.57 -21.52
C GLU A 65 17.93 6.46 -20.70
N GLU A 66 19.26 6.48 -20.53
CA GLU A 66 19.97 5.51 -19.72
C GLU A 66 19.67 5.68 -18.23
N GLU A 67 19.66 6.93 -17.74
CA GLU A 67 19.21 7.24 -16.38
C GLU A 67 17.77 6.80 -16.15
N LEU A 68 16.90 7.00 -17.14
CA LEU A 68 15.51 6.53 -17.09
C LEU A 68 15.43 4.99 -17.01
N LYS A 69 16.16 4.27 -17.87
CA LYS A 69 16.20 2.79 -17.87
C LYS A 69 16.71 2.24 -16.53
N ASN A 70 17.78 2.82 -16.00
CA ASN A 70 18.32 2.46 -14.69
C ASN A 70 17.31 2.76 -13.57
N ALA A 71 16.63 3.90 -13.61
CA ALA A 71 15.58 4.23 -12.65
C ALA A 71 14.39 3.26 -12.71
N VAL A 72 13.98 2.80 -13.89
CA VAL A 72 12.94 1.77 -14.04
C VAL A 72 13.36 0.48 -13.33
N PHE A 73 14.60 0.03 -13.55
CA PHE A 73 15.13 -1.17 -12.92
C PHE A 73 15.17 -1.04 -11.39
N ILE A 74 15.80 0.02 -10.86
CA ILE A 74 15.95 0.25 -9.41
C ILE A 74 14.58 0.32 -8.72
N LYS A 75 13.62 1.08 -9.28
CA LYS A 75 12.27 1.20 -8.70
C LYS A 75 11.48 -0.10 -8.75
N SER A 76 11.68 -0.92 -9.79
CA SER A 76 11.11 -2.27 -9.88
C SER A 76 11.63 -3.17 -8.77
N GLU A 77 12.94 -3.20 -8.56
CA GLU A 77 13.58 -4.01 -7.52
C GLU A 77 13.17 -3.56 -6.12
N ASN A 78 13.15 -2.25 -5.87
CA ASN A 78 12.69 -1.69 -4.60
C ASN A 78 11.22 -2.05 -4.32
N SER A 79 10.33 -1.92 -5.31
CA SER A 79 8.92 -2.29 -5.15
C SER A 79 8.76 -3.77 -4.79
N GLN A 80 9.51 -4.66 -5.44
CA GLN A 80 9.48 -6.09 -5.17
C GLN A 80 10.03 -6.41 -3.76
N LYS A 81 11.12 -5.74 -3.36
CA LYS A 81 11.71 -5.90 -2.02
C LYS A 81 10.73 -5.52 -0.91
N ILE A 82 10.11 -4.33 -0.99
CA ILE A 82 9.15 -3.88 0.03
C ILE A 82 7.94 -4.81 0.07
N LEU A 83 7.47 -5.28 -1.09
CA LEU A 83 6.37 -6.25 -1.12
C LEU A 83 6.75 -7.54 -0.41
N LYS A 84 7.95 -8.08 -0.65
CA LYS A 84 8.44 -9.28 0.03
C LYS A 84 8.48 -9.10 1.55
N GLU A 85 8.97 -7.95 2.02
CA GLU A 85 8.95 -7.59 3.45
C GLU A 85 7.52 -7.55 4.01
N LEU A 86 6.58 -6.92 3.28
CA LEU A 86 5.17 -6.90 3.65
C LEU A 86 4.58 -8.32 3.75
N LEU A 87 4.86 -9.20 2.79
CA LEU A 87 4.35 -10.58 2.80
C LEU A 87 4.94 -11.38 3.96
N ASN A 88 6.22 -11.19 4.28
CA ASN A 88 6.88 -11.82 5.41
C ASN A 88 6.22 -11.41 6.74
N LEU A 89 6.05 -10.10 6.95
CA LEU A 89 5.39 -9.58 8.15
C LEU A 89 3.95 -10.10 8.26
N SER A 90 3.22 -10.09 7.14
CA SER A 90 1.84 -10.59 7.08
C SER A 90 1.70 -12.02 7.59
N ARG A 91 2.64 -12.90 7.22
CA ARG A 91 2.69 -14.30 7.70
C ARG A 91 3.02 -14.38 9.19
N GLN A 92 4.00 -13.60 9.65
CA GLN A 92 4.39 -13.57 11.06
C GLN A 92 3.22 -13.19 11.98
N ILE A 93 2.32 -12.32 11.52
CA ILE A 93 1.21 -11.81 12.33
C ILE A 93 -0.12 -12.52 12.07
N GLY A 94 -0.12 -13.57 11.23
CA GLY A 94 -1.32 -14.34 10.92
C GLY A 94 -2.37 -13.58 10.11
N ILE A 95 -1.97 -12.50 9.43
CA ILE A 95 -2.80 -11.78 8.46
C ILE A 95 -2.56 -12.48 7.11
N GLU A 96 -3.22 -13.62 6.92
CA GLU A 96 -2.98 -14.48 5.77
C GLU A 96 -3.54 -13.84 4.50
N GLN A 97 -2.67 -13.45 3.57
CA GLN A 97 -3.09 -12.83 2.31
C GLN A 97 -3.46 -13.84 1.21
N TYR A 98 -3.36 -15.15 1.47
CA TYR A 98 -3.19 -16.17 0.42
C TYR A 98 -4.02 -17.45 0.56
N PHE A 99 -5.34 -17.35 0.69
CA PHE A 99 -6.19 -18.48 0.26
C PHE A 99 -6.66 -18.37 -1.20
N ASP A 100 -6.60 -17.17 -1.79
CA ASP A 100 -7.23 -16.86 -3.08
C ASP A 100 -6.30 -16.00 -3.95
N LYS A 101 -5.44 -16.62 -4.78
CA LYS A 101 -4.51 -15.86 -5.66
C LYS A 101 -5.24 -15.18 -6.81
N ILE A 102 -4.84 -13.96 -7.15
CA ILE A 102 -5.41 -13.14 -8.23
C ILE A 102 -4.62 -13.39 -9.53
N ASP A 103 -5.30 -13.84 -10.58
CA ASP A 103 -4.78 -13.94 -11.96
C ASP A 103 -4.31 -12.56 -12.44
N PRO A 104 -3.04 -12.42 -12.86
CA PRO A 104 -2.48 -11.13 -13.24
C PRO A 104 -3.03 -10.53 -14.53
N ARG A 105 -3.62 -11.35 -15.41
CA ARG A 105 -4.25 -10.92 -16.65
C ARG A 105 -5.67 -10.45 -16.40
N THR A 106 -6.42 -11.17 -15.57
CA THR A 106 -7.86 -10.95 -15.39
C THR A 106 -8.24 -10.24 -14.10
N GLY A 107 -7.36 -10.22 -13.10
CA GLY A 107 -7.67 -9.73 -11.75
C GLY A 107 -8.62 -10.66 -10.97
N LYS A 108 -8.82 -11.91 -11.40
CA LYS A 108 -9.77 -12.87 -10.79
C LYS A 108 -9.08 -13.97 -9.99
N ARG A 109 -9.78 -14.56 -9.04
CA ARG A 109 -9.26 -15.69 -8.23
C ARG A 109 -8.94 -16.91 -9.10
N GLN A 110 -7.76 -17.52 -8.89
CA GLN A 110 -7.42 -18.87 -9.34
C GLN A 110 -6.63 -19.61 -8.25
N LEU A 111 -6.97 -20.89 -8.03
CA LEU A 111 -6.23 -21.76 -7.13
C LEU A 111 -5.04 -22.35 -7.90
N ILE A 112 -3.81 -21.93 -7.56
CA ILE A 112 -2.59 -22.42 -8.21
C ILE A 112 -1.73 -23.12 -7.15
N MET A 113 -1.65 -24.45 -7.25
CA MET A 113 -0.81 -25.29 -6.40
C MET A 113 0.68 -25.06 -6.71
N GLY A 114 1.53 -24.97 -5.69
CA GLY A 114 3.00 -25.04 -5.83
C GLY A 114 3.72 -23.76 -6.29
N GLN A 115 3.25 -22.57 -5.90
CA GLN A 115 3.88 -21.31 -6.32
C GLN A 115 4.79 -20.66 -5.27
N ASP A 116 5.97 -20.25 -5.72
CA ASP A 116 7.02 -19.47 -5.03
C ASP A 116 6.59 -18.00 -4.74
N ASP A 117 7.02 -17.46 -3.59
CA ASP A 117 6.85 -16.07 -3.16
C ASP A 117 7.33 -15.08 -4.24
N GLY A 118 8.36 -15.45 -5.00
CA GLY A 118 8.85 -14.64 -6.13
C GLY A 118 7.78 -14.37 -7.20
N LEU A 119 6.99 -15.38 -7.55
CA LEU A 119 5.95 -15.23 -8.58
C LEU A 119 4.78 -14.37 -8.08
N ILE A 120 4.45 -14.49 -6.80
CA ILE A 120 3.42 -13.69 -6.16
C ILE A 120 3.79 -12.20 -6.19
N VAL A 121 5.03 -11.90 -5.80
CA VAL A 121 5.57 -10.53 -5.82
C VAL A 121 5.51 -9.95 -7.24
N GLN A 122 5.98 -10.72 -8.23
CA GLN A 122 5.91 -10.33 -9.64
C GLN A 122 4.48 -10.07 -10.12
N ASN A 123 3.51 -10.88 -9.71
CA ASN A 123 2.11 -10.74 -10.10
C ASN A 123 1.50 -9.43 -9.58
N PHE A 124 1.67 -9.13 -8.29
CA PHE A 124 1.14 -7.89 -7.72
C PHE A 124 1.81 -6.65 -8.33
N CYS A 125 3.15 -6.65 -8.46
CA CYS A 125 3.86 -5.57 -9.13
C CYS A 125 3.38 -5.42 -10.59
N THR A 126 3.09 -6.52 -11.29
CA THR A 126 2.58 -6.49 -12.67
C THR A 126 1.17 -5.89 -12.75
N ILE A 127 0.22 -6.39 -11.98
CA ILE A 127 -1.19 -5.96 -11.98
C ILE A 127 -1.33 -4.47 -11.65
N TYR A 128 -0.47 -3.99 -10.76
CA TYR A 128 -0.46 -2.60 -10.32
C TYR A 128 0.41 -1.71 -11.20
N SER A 129 1.34 -2.21 -12.02
CA SER A 129 2.21 -1.39 -12.88
C SER A 129 1.85 -1.39 -14.37
N LYS A 130 1.31 -2.50 -14.90
CA LYS A 130 0.93 -2.61 -16.31
C LYS A 130 -0.37 -1.87 -16.61
N THR A 131 -0.68 -1.66 -17.88
CA THR A 131 -1.99 -1.20 -18.37
C THR A 131 -3.07 -2.28 -18.28
N THR A 132 -2.98 -3.20 -17.30
CA THR A 132 -4.11 -4.05 -16.93
C THR A 132 -5.31 -3.14 -16.68
N TYR A 133 -6.49 -3.56 -17.14
CA TYR A 133 -7.69 -2.74 -17.07
C TYR A 133 -7.88 -2.17 -15.65
N GLY A 134 -7.94 -0.84 -15.57
CA GLY A 134 -8.12 -0.11 -14.32
C GLY A 134 -6.91 -0.05 -13.39
N SER A 135 -5.69 -0.43 -13.79
CA SER A 135 -4.52 -0.44 -12.89
C SER A 135 -4.23 0.91 -12.21
N ARG A 136 -4.43 2.04 -12.91
CA ARG A 136 -4.31 3.39 -12.32
C ARG A 136 -5.35 3.61 -11.22
N LEU A 137 -6.60 3.22 -11.49
CA LEU A 137 -7.69 3.36 -10.53
C LEU A 137 -7.52 2.40 -9.35
N ARG A 138 -7.05 1.17 -9.60
CA ARG A 138 -6.66 0.19 -8.58
C ARG A 138 -5.63 0.78 -7.62
N ARG A 139 -4.53 1.31 -8.16
CA ARG A 139 -3.49 1.99 -7.36
C ARG A 139 -4.08 3.12 -6.52
N LYS A 140 -4.92 3.97 -7.13
CA LYS A 140 -5.56 5.09 -6.43
C LYS A 140 -6.46 4.59 -5.29
N ASN A 141 -7.39 3.70 -5.59
CA ASN A 141 -8.34 3.13 -4.62
C ASN A 141 -7.62 2.48 -3.43
N THR A 142 -6.67 1.59 -3.72
CA THR A 142 -5.90 0.89 -2.68
C THR A 142 -5.10 1.88 -1.83
N LYS A 143 -4.43 2.86 -2.46
CA LYS A 143 -3.66 3.88 -1.75
C LYS A 143 -4.55 4.75 -0.88
N ASP A 144 -5.70 5.19 -1.36
CA ASP A 144 -6.61 6.07 -0.62
C ASP A 144 -7.14 5.36 0.66
N ILE A 145 -7.49 4.07 0.56
CA ILE A 145 -7.91 3.27 1.72
C ILE A 145 -6.78 3.16 2.74
N VAL A 146 -5.58 2.75 2.32
CA VAL A 146 -4.42 2.58 3.22
C VAL A 146 -4.02 3.92 3.85
N LYS A 147 -4.03 5.00 3.07
CA LYS A 147 -3.77 6.35 3.57
C LYS A 147 -4.74 6.76 4.67
N ASN A 148 -6.04 6.53 4.48
CA ASN A 148 -7.04 6.90 5.48
C ASN A 148 -6.84 6.13 6.79
N ILE A 149 -6.48 4.84 6.70
CA ILE A 149 -6.15 4.02 7.88
C ILE A 149 -4.94 4.60 8.63
N LEU A 150 -3.88 4.96 7.90
CA LEU A 150 -2.69 5.57 8.51
C LEU A 150 -2.95 6.96 9.07
N ILE A 151 -3.82 7.75 8.43
CA ILE A 151 -4.29 9.04 8.98
C ILE A 151 -5.01 8.81 10.32
N ASP A 152 -5.84 7.78 10.43
CA ASP A 152 -6.51 7.45 11.68
C ASP A 152 -5.52 7.04 12.78
N PHE A 153 -4.45 6.29 12.44
CA PHE A 153 -3.36 6.01 13.37
C PHE A 153 -2.57 7.26 13.77
N ALA A 154 -2.22 8.12 12.83
CA ALA A 154 -1.48 9.36 13.12
C ALA A 154 -2.30 10.29 14.02
N ASN A 155 -3.63 10.35 13.79
CA ASN A 155 -4.55 11.21 14.55
C ASN A 155 -4.72 10.82 16.03
N ILE A 156 -4.13 9.71 16.46
CA ILE A 156 -4.07 9.33 17.88
C ILE A 156 -3.16 10.28 18.66
N LYS A 157 -2.08 10.77 18.03
CA LYS A 157 -1.10 11.66 18.66
C LYS A 157 -1.07 13.05 18.02
N GLU A 158 -1.24 13.14 16.71
CA GLU A 158 -1.24 14.41 15.98
C GLU A 158 -2.67 14.88 15.74
N ASP A 159 -2.98 16.14 16.01
CA ASP A 159 -4.33 16.64 15.72
C ASP A 159 -4.48 17.09 14.27
N LYS A 160 -5.60 16.70 13.64
CA LYS A 160 -6.09 17.24 12.36
C LYS A 160 -5.23 16.89 11.13
N ILE A 161 -4.57 15.74 11.13
CA ILE A 161 -3.94 15.20 9.92
C ILE A 161 -5.05 14.83 8.93
N SER A 162 -5.02 15.43 7.73
CA SER A 162 -6.02 15.24 6.66
C SER A 162 -5.46 14.57 5.42
N SER A 163 -4.13 14.54 5.25
CA SER A 163 -3.45 13.83 4.18
C SER A 163 -2.03 13.46 4.61
N ILE A 164 -1.57 12.32 4.12
CA ILE A 164 -0.18 11.86 4.25
C ILE A 164 0.39 11.57 2.87
N ASP A 165 1.65 11.88 2.64
CA ASP A 165 2.40 11.45 1.46
C ASP A 165 3.52 10.47 1.86
N ARG A 166 4.42 10.14 0.92
CA ARG A 166 5.52 9.23 1.20
C ARG A 166 6.46 9.78 2.28
N GLU A 167 6.80 11.05 2.20
CA GLU A 167 7.73 11.71 3.12
C GLU A 167 7.16 11.73 4.54
N TYR A 168 5.87 12.02 4.68
CA TYR A 168 5.17 11.90 5.96
C TYR A 168 5.20 10.47 6.49
N VAL A 169 4.93 9.46 5.65
CA VAL A 169 4.98 8.06 6.09
C VAL A 169 6.39 7.69 6.60
N ASP A 170 7.44 8.12 5.91
CA ASP A 170 8.82 7.80 6.26
C ASP A 170 9.30 8.53 7.52
N SER A 171 8.91 9.80 7.69
CA SER A 171 9.34 10.65 8.82
C SER A 171 8.54 10.44 10.10
N PHE A 172 7.22 10.21 10.00
CA PHE A 172 6.36 10.05 11.17
C PHE A 172 6.37 8.61 11.70
N PHE A 173 6.17 7.61 10.84
CA PHE A 173 6.04 6.20 11.27
C PHE A 173 7.41 5.51 11.43
N THR A 174 8.26 6.08 12.28
CA THR A 174 9.50 5.45 12.75
C THR A 174 9.20 4.30 13.72
N ASP A 175 10.16 3.40 13.97
CA ASP A 175 9.97 2.29 14.92
C ASP A 175 9.56 2.78 16.31
N ASP A 176 10.15 3.88 16.78
CA ASP A 176 9.82 4.46 18.08
C ASP A 176 8.41 5.07 18.09
N LYS A 177 8.03 5.79 17.03
CA LYS A 177 6.66 6.33 16.94
C LYS A 177 5.62 5.22 16.85
N VAL A 178 5.91 4.13 16.15
CA VAL A 178 5.01 2.97 16.06
C VAL A 178 4.84 2.31 17.43
N LYS A 179 5.90 2.19 18.24
CA LYS A 179 5.82 1.72 19.63
C LYS A 179 5.04 2.67 20.54
N GLU A 180 5.17 3.98 20.35
CA GLU A 180 4.39 4.98 21.10
C GLU A 180 2.90 4.87 20.77
N LEU A 181 2.56 4.82 19.48
CA LEU A 181 1.19 4.66 19.01
C LEU A 181 0.56 3.36 19.52
N SER A 182 1.29 2.25 19.46
CA SER A 182 0.76 0.95 19.90
C SER A 182 0.45 0.93 21.41
N LYS A 183 1.28 1.57 22.23
CA LYS A 183 1.02 1.77 23.66
C LYS A 183 -0.21 2.63 23.91
N GLU A 184 -0.33 3.76 23.21
CA GLU A 184 -1.46 4.68 23.36
C GLU A 184 -2.79 4.00 22.99
N ILE A 185 -2.81 3.27 21.87
CA ILE A 185 -3.97 2.47 21.46
C ILE A 185 -4.33 1.45 22.52
N TYR A 186 -3.34 0.69 23.00
CA TYR A 186 -3.58 -0.34 24.01
C TYR A 186 -4.16 0.23 25.30
N LEU A 187 -3.63 1.36 25.79
CA LEU A 187 -4.17 2.06 26.95
C LEU A 187 -5.61 2.53 26.71
N GLY A 188 -5.86 3.18 25.56
CA GLY A 188 -7.20 3.63 25.16
C GLY A 188 -8.22 2.50 25.06
N LEU A 189 -7.82 1.31 24.59
CA LEU A 189 -8.71 0.14 24.50
C LEU A 189 -8.95 -0.55 25.85
N THR A 190 -8.01 -0.44 26.79
CA THR A 190 -8.09 -1.13 28.09
C THR A 190 -8.64 -0.25 29.21
N GLY A 191 -8.86 1.05 28.96
CA GLY A 191 -9.48 1.97 29.92
C GLY A 191 -8.60 2.22 31.15
N GLY A 192 -7.28 2.23 30.99
CA GLY A 192 -6.34 2.50 32.09
C GLY A 192 -6.49 3.90 32.68
N VAL A 193 -6.07 4.08 33.94
CA VAL A 193 -6.20 5.31 34.76
C VAL A 193 -5.64 6.58 34.07
N GLU A 194 -4.71 6.42 33.12
CA GLU A 194 -4.07 7.52 32.37
C GLU A 194 -4.74 7.81 31.01
N SER A 195 -5.81 7.11 30.62
CA SER A 195 -6.39 7.21 29.27
C SER A 195 -7.34 8.39 29.16
N SER A 196 -7.04 9.36 28.29
CA SER A 196 -7.98 10.45 28.00
C SER A 196 -9.18 9.96 27.18
N ILE A 197 -10.35 10.61 27.32
CA ILE A 197 -11.55 10.31 26.50
C ILE A 197 -11.21 10.37 25.00
N LYS A 198 -10.38 11.34 24.60
CA LYS A 198 -9.89 11.49 23.23
C LYS A 198 -9.08 10.28 22.77
N SER A 199 -8.17 9.78 23.61
CA SER A 199 -7.38 8.58 23.34
C SER A 199 -8.25 7.33 23.19
N ILE A 200 -9.30 7.19 24.03
CA ILE A 200 -10.26 6.08 23.95
C ILE A 200 -11.01 6.12 22.61
N ILE A 201 -11.56 7.27 22.24
CA ILE A 201 -12.28 7.45 20.96
C ILE A 201 -11.36 7.16 19.77
N ALA A 202 -10.13 7.67 19.81
CA ALA A 202 -9.17 7.46 18.74
C ALA A 202 -8.75 5.97 18.62
N ALA A 203 -8.56 5.29 19.76
CA ALA A 203 -8.25 3.87 19.81
C ALA A 203 -9.41 3.00 19.28
N ASP A 204 -10.66 3.33 19.64
CA ASP A 204 -11.86 2.65 19.12
C ASP A 204 -11.99 2.81 17.60
N LYS A 205 -11.67 4.00 17.08
CA LYS A 205 -11.69 4.27 15.63
C LYS A 205 -10.74 3.37 14.84
N VAL A 206 -9.57 3.06 15.38
CA VAL A 206 -8.58 2.19 14.71
C VAL A 206 -8.75 0.71 15.01
N LEU A 207 -9.54 0.35 16.03
CA LEU A 207 -9.78 -1.03 16.45
C LEU A 207 -10.21 -1.97 15.29
N PRO A 208 -11.12 -1.56 14.38
CA PRO A 208 -11.51 -2.42 13.26
C PRO A 208 -10.32 -2.79 12.36
N PHE A 209 -9.36 -1.89 12.19
CA PHE A 209 -8.17 -2.11 11.35
C PHE A 209 -7.13 -2.99 12.04
N ILE A 210 -7.16 -3.06 13.36
CA ILE A 210 -6.30 -3.92 14.18
C ILE A 210 -6.85 -5.34 14.23
N ILE A 211 -8.15 -5.50 14.53
CA ILE A 211 -8.80 -6.82 14.59
C ILE A 211 -8.90 -7.45 13.20
N ARG A 212 -9.16 -6.64 12.17
CA ARG A 212 -9.46 -7.11 10.81
C ARG A 212 -8.68 -6.31 9.78
N ALA A 213 -7.35 -6.52 9.78
CA ALA A 213 -6.47 -5.81 8.88
C ALA A 213 -6.86 -6.01 7.40
N LYS A 214 -6.79 -4.93 6.61
CA LYS A 214 -7.07 -4.97 5.17
C LYS A 214 -5.90 -5.64 4.47
N THR A 215 -6.16 -6.84 3.95
CA THR A 215 -5.21 -7.55 3.10
C THR A 215 -5.19 -6.97 1.69
N LEU A 216 -4.11 -7.18 0.93
CA LEU A 216 -4.05 -6.88 -0.51
C LEU A 216 -5.24 -7.51 -1.27
N TYR A 217 -5.67 -8.70 -0.85
CA TYR A 217 -6.86 -9.35 -1.36
C TYR A 217 -8.15 -8.56 -1.08
N SER A 218 -8.37 -8.14 0.18
CA SER A 218 -9.56 -7.35 0.53
C SER A 218 -9.63 -6.02 -0.24
N LEU A 219 -8.46 -5.44 -0.52
CA LEU A 219 -8.30 -4.21 -1.29
C LEU A 219 -8.60 -4.43 -2.78
N GLU A 220 -8.14 -5.54 -3.36
CA GLU A 220 -8.51 -5.91 -4.73
C GLU A 220 -10.00 -6.18 -4.85
N ASN A 221 -10.61 -6.91 -3.91
CA ASN A 221 -12.05 -7.15 -3.92
C ASN A 221 -12.84 -5.85 -3.87
N ASN A 222 -12.44 -4.92 -3.00
CA ASN A 222 -13.04 -3.60 -2.94
C ASN A 222 -12.94 -2.87 -4.30
N PHE A 223 -11.78 -2.93 -4.96
CA PHE A 223 -11.59 -2.37 -6.29
C PHE A 223 -12.47 -3.05 -7.35
N GLN A 224 -12.60 -4.38 -7.34
CA GLN A 224 -13.46 -5.11 -8.27
C GLN A 224 -14.94 -4.75 -8.09
N HIS A 225 -15.39 -4.56 -6.84
CA HIS A 225 -16.74 -4.06 -6.56
C HIS A 225 -16.95 -2.64 -7.11
N LEU A 226 -15.98 -1.74 -6.91
CA LEU A 226 -16.01 -0.39 -7.47
C LEU A 226 -16.13 -0.42 -9.00
N ILE A 227 -15.34 -1.25 -9.67
CA ILE A 227 -15.39 -1.41 -11.14
C ILE A 227 -16.74 -1.93 -11.61
N ARG A 228 -17.35 -2.89 -10.90
CA ARG A 228 -18.68 -3.40 -11.24
C ARG A 228 -19.75 -2.32 -11.09
N ALA A 229 -19.72 -1.54 -10.01
CA ALA A 229 -20.68 -0.47 -9.77
C ALA A 229 -20.64 0.58 -10.91
N MET A 230 -19.44 0.98 -11.35
CA MET A 230 -19.27 1.95 -12.44
C MET A 230 -19.67 1.43 -13.84
N LYS A 231 -19.85 0.11 -14.01
CA LYS A 231 -20.30 -0.48 -15.30
C LYS A 231 -21.81 -0.61 -15.41
N VAL A 232 -22.53 -0.44 -14.30
CA VAL A 232 -24.00 -0.55 -14.21
C VAL A 232 -24.66 0.85 -14.24
N SER A 233 -23.86 1.91 -14.05
CA SER A 233 -24.22 3.33 -14.25
C SER A 233 -23.95 3.79 -15.67
#